data_AF-A0A5E7A7C3-F1
#
_entry.id   AF-A0A5E7A7C3-F1
#
_cell.length_a   1.000
_cell.length_b   1.000
_cell.length_c   1.000
_cell.angle_alpha   90.00
_cell.angle_beta   90.00
_cell.angle_gamma   90.00
#
_symmetry.space_group_name_H-M   'P 1'
#
loop_
_entity.id
_entity.type
_entity.pdbx_description
1 polymer ?
#
loop_
_entity_poly.entity_id
_entity_poly.type
_entity_poly.pdbx_seq_one_letter_code
_entity_poly.pdbx_strand_id
1 'polypeptide(L)'
;MNTSEMNDQQVAGLAAAICATAEAMGQEMNPGTAAMMAEDLCAYSVPAVKAALKACRFEVKGKLAMADILQRVQAADGRPGKDEAWAIAMTTNDEFETVVLTDEIQLALAAAKPILDAGDKVGARMAFIGAYERLVGQAREDTKQVSWHVSVGFDANRRTQAITKAVQMQRIPQERAQQYLADLSVAPVTEDGRAVVALLTGEVARPSPKLREKLAAVKDSMLAMRQASAEEKTELRILAANELADRRALLIQQAEQLKARSAAQ
;
A
#
# COMPACT_ATOMS: atom_id res chain seq x y z
N MET A 1 -15.18 -8.80 -19.37
CA MET A 1 -16.65 -8.74 -19.46
C MET A 1 -17.17 -10.15 -19.17
N ASN A 2 -17.44 -10.48 -17.91
CA ASN A 2 -18.23 -11.66 -17.58
C ASN A 2 -19.65 -11.15 -17.37
N THR A 3 -20.47 -11.25 -18.41
CA THR A 3 -21.92 -11.05 -18.31
C THR A 3 -22.46 -12.08 -17.32
N SER A 4 -22.70 -11.63 -16.08
CA SER A 4 -23.38 -12.41 -15.05
C SER A 4 -24.89 -12.51 -15.32
N GLU A 5 -25.36 -11.91 -16.42
CA GLU A 5 -26.74 -11.97 -16.88
C GLU A 5 -27.11 -13.41 -17.26
N MET A 6 -28.18 -13.90 -16.63
CA MET A 6 -28.77 -15.19 -16.95
C MET A 6 -29.40 -15.14 -18.35
N ASN A 7 -29.23 -16.19 -19.15
CA ASN A 7 -29.95 -16.32 -20.42
C ASN A 7 -31.43 -16.71 -20.19
N ASP A 8 -32.29 -16.52 -21.19
CA ASP A 8 -33.73 -16.77 -21.08
C ASP A 8 -34.07 -18.19 -20.58
N GLN A 9 -33.26 -19.19 -20.97
CA GLN A 9 -33.43 -20.57 -20.53
C GLN A 9 -33.08 -20.75 -19.04
N GLN A 10 -32.09 -20.02 -18.54
CA GLN A 10 -31.71 -19.98 -17.13
C GLN A 10 -32.76 -19.24 -16.29
N VAL A 11 -33.35 -18.17 -16.82
CA VAL A 11 -34.46 -17.44 -16.16
C VAL A 11 -35.70 -18.34 -16.05
N ALA A 12 -36.08 -19.04 -17.12
CA ALA A 12 -37.18 -20.01 -17.08
C ALA A 12 -36.92 -21.16 -16.09
N GLY A 13 -35.69 -21.69 -16.07
CA GLY A 13 -35.27 -22.68 -15.09
C GLY A 13 -35.26 -22.16 -13.65
N LEU A 14 -34.98 -20.87 -13.45
CA LEU A 14 -35.03 -20.22 -12.15
C LEU A 14 -36.46 -20.08 -11.65
N ALA A 15 -37.41 -19.68 -12.50
CA ALA A 15 -38.82 -19.61 -12.14
C ALA A 15 -39.34 -20.96 -11.61
N ALA A 16 -39.00 -22.05 -12.30
CA ALA A 16 -39.32 -23.40 -11.82
C ALA A 16 -38.69 -23.73 -10.46
N ALA A 17 -37.43 -23.32 -10.23
CA ALA A 17 -36.76 -23.51 -8.94
C ALA A 17 -37.36 -22.65 -7.81
N ILE A 18 -37.87 -21.46 -8.11
CA ILE A 18 -38.57 -20.59 -7.15
C ILE A 18 -39.89 -21.22 -6.75
N CYS A 19 -40.72 -21.67 -7.72
CA CYS A 19 -41.95 -22.41 -7.46
C CYS A 19 -41.70 -23.63 -6.56
N ALA A 20 -40.75 -24.48 -6.93
CA ALA A 20 -40.41 -25.68 -6.15
C ALA A 20 -39.92 -25.34 -4.74
N THR A 21 -39.21 -24.21 -4.56
CA THR A 21 -38.75 -23.76 -3.24
C THR A 21 -39.91 -23.28 -2.38
N ALA A 22 -40.85 -22.52 -2.95
CA ALA A 22 -42.06 -22.09 -2.25
C ALA A 22 -42.93 -23.29 -1.84
N GLU A 23 -43.13 -24.25 -2.74
CA GLU A 23 -43.89 -25.48 -2.47
C GLU A 23 -43.26 -26.31 -1.36
N ALA A 24 -41.93 -26.46 -1.36
CA ALA A 24 -41.20 -27.14 -0.29
C ALA A 24 -41.34 -26.43 1.07
N MET A 25 -41.63 -25.13 1.08
CA MET A 25 -41.90 -24.32 2.27
C MET A 25 -43.39 -24.31 2.65
N GLY A 26 -44.24 -25.07 1.96
CA GLY A 26 -45.68 -25.15 2.22
C GLY A 26 -46.49 -24.00 1.61
N GLN A 27 -45.97 -23.32 0.59
CA GLN A 27 -46.64 -22.25 -0.13
C GLN A 27 -46.84 -22.63 -1.60
N GLU A 28 -48.09 -22.61 -2.06
CA GLU A 28 -48.37 -22.63 -3.50
C GLU A 28 -47.97 -21.29 -4.13
N MET A 29 -47.22 -21.36 -5.23
CA MET A 29 -46.77 -20.18 -5.99
C MET A 29 -47.13 -20.35 -7.45
N ASN A 30 -47.86 -19.38 -8.00
CA ASN A 30 -48.22 -19.44 -9.40
C ASN A 30 -46.98 -19.22 -10.31
N PRO A 31 -46.93 -19.84 -11.49
CA PRO A 31 -45.79 -19.72 -12.40
C PRO A 31 -45.50 -18.28 -12.84
N GLY A 32 -46.53 -17.44 -12.97
CA GLY A 32 -46.37 -16.04 -13.38
C GLY A 32 -45.62 -15.19 -12.34
N THR A 33 -45.89 -15.40 -11.04
CA THR A 33 -45.17 -14.69 -9.96
C THR A 33 -43.73 -15.17 -9.89
N ALA A 34 -43.49 -16.47 -10.04
CA ALA A 34 -42.14 -17.01 -10.07
C ALA A 34 -41.34 -16.53 -11.28
N ALA A 35 -41.99 -16.32 -12.44
CA ALA A 35 -41.35 -15.73 -13.61
C ALA A 35 -40.92 -14.27 -13.36
N MET A 36 -41.81 -13.43 -12.79
CA MET A 36 -41.44 -12.06 -12.43
C MET A 36 -40.30 -12.02 -11.40
N MET A 37 -40.33 -12.88 -10.38
CA MET A 37 -39.23 -12.99 -9.42
C MET A 37 -37.92 -13.44 -10.08
N ALA A 38 -37.98 -14.34 -11.07
CA ALA A 38 -36.81 -14.80 -11.79
C ALA A 38 -36.22 -13.71 -12.70
N GLU A 39 -37.06 -12.90 -13.33
CA GLU A 39 -36.64 -11.73 -14.12
C GLU A 39 -35.92 -10.71 -13.23
N ASP A 40 -36.48 -10.35 -12.08
CA ASP A 40 -35.85 -9.43 -11.13
C ASP A 40 -34.50 -9.96 -10.59
N LEU A 41 -34.32 -11.28 -10.53
CA LEU A 41 -33.10 -11.93 -10.07
C LEU A 41 -32.04 -12.13 -11.17
N CYS A 42 -32.34 -11.80 -12.44
CA CYS A 42 -31.42 -12.03 -13.57
C CYS A 42 -30.11 -11.24 -13.47
N ALA A 43 -30.11 -10.16 -12.69
CA ALA A 43 -28.96 -9.34 -12.35
C ALA A 43 -27.91 -10.10 -11.51
N TYR A 44 -28.30 -11.20 -10.88
CA TYR A 44 -27.44 -11.99 -10.00
C TYR A 44 -27.05 -13.33 -10.63
N SER A 45 -25.89 -13.85 -10.23
CA SER A 45 -25.42 -15.12 -10.76
C SER A 45 -26.30 -16.30 -10.33
N VAL A 46 -26.51 -17.27 -11.24
CA VAL A 46 -27.27 -18.52 -10.96
C VAL A 46 -26.82 -19.21 -9.66
N PRO A 47 -25.51 -19.37 -9.37
CA PRO A 47 -25.07 -20.02 -8.13
C PRO A 47 -25.48 -19.24 -6.87
N ALA A 48 -25.40 -17.90 -6.90
CA ALA A 48 -25.79 -17.06 -5.77
C ALA A 48 -27.29 -17.18 -5.46
N VAL A 49 -28.14 -17.13 -6.50
CA VAL A 49 -29.59 -17.28 -6.33
C VAL A 49 -29.95 -18.67 -5.82
N LYS A 50 -29.32 -19.73 -6.35
CA LYS A 50 -29.53 -21.11 -5.85
C LYS A 50 -29.15 -21.27 -4.39
N ALA A 51 -28.03 -20.68 -3.97
CA ALA A 51 -27.59 -20.70 -2.57
C ALA A 51 -28.59 -19.94 -1.67
N ALA A 52 -29.08 -18.78 -2.12
CA ALA A 52 -30.09 -18.01 -1.41
C ALA A 52 -31.41 -18.79 -1.24
N LEU A 53 -31.93 -19.41 -2.32
CA LEU A 53 -33.13 -20.25 -2.25
C LEU A 53 -32.94 -21.44 -1.30
N LYS A 54 -31.75 -22.06 -1.30
CA LYS A 54 -31.42 -23.12 -0.34
C LYS A 54 -31.49 -22.61 1.09
N ALA A 55 -30.87 -21.47 1.38
CA ALA A 55 -30.87 -20.88 2.72
C ALA A 55 -32.29 -20.46 3.15
N CYS A 56 -33.13 -19.93 2.25
CA CYS A 56 -34.53 -19.61 2.55
C CYS A 56 -35.28 -20.83 3.12
N ARG A 57 -35.09 -22.03 2.56
CA ARG A 57 -35.75 -23.25 3.05
C ARG A 57 -35.37 -23.63 4.48
N PHE A 58 -34.19 -23.26 4.95
CA PHE A 58 -33.71 -23.61 6.28
C PHE A 58 -34.00 -22.53 7.33
N GLU A 59 -34.03 -21.26 6.92
CA GLU A 59 -34.00 -20.12 7.83
C GLU A 59 -35.29 -19.30 7.85
N VAL A 60 -35.99 -19.20 6.72
CA VAL A 60 -37.20 -18.38 6.62
C VAL A 60 -38.36 -19.11 7.27
N LYS A 61 -38.93 -18.48 8.30
CA LYS A 61 -40.12 -18.98 8.98
C LYS A 61 -41.36 -18.42 8.29
N GLY A 62 -41.95 -19.22 7.40
CA GLY A 62 -43.20 -18.88 6.74
C GLY A 62 -43.09 -18.90 5.21
N LYS A 63 -43.79 -17.97 4.57
CA LYS A 63 -43.90 -17.88 3.11
C LYS A 63 -42.62 -17.32 2.49
N LEU A 64 -42.22 -17.86 1.36
CA LEU A 64 -41.11 -17.36 0.56
C LEU A 64 -41.49 -15.98 -0.02
N ALA A 65 -40.81 -14.93 0.43
CA ALA A 65 -40.92 -13.60 -0.14
C ALA A 65 -39.67 -13.25 -0.95
N MET A 66 -39.85 -12.36 -1.93
CA MET A 66 -38.75 -11.82 -2.74
C MET A 66 -37.67 -11.16 -1.86
N ALA A 67 -38.08 -10.43 -0.83
CA ALA A 67 -37.18 -9.78 0.12
C ALA A 67 -36.24 -10.78 0.81
N ASP A 68 -36.71 -11.99 1.14
CA ASP A 68 -35.89 -13.02 1.79
C ASP A 68 -34.79 -13.56 0.88
N ILE A 69 -35.11 -13.67 -0.42
CA ILE A 69 -34.16 -14.11 -1.46
C ILE A 69 -33.13 -13.01 -1.67
N LEU A 70 -33.59 -11.77 -1.92
CA LEU A 70 -32.72 -10.62 -2.16
C LEU A 70 -31.76 -10.36 -0.99
N GLN A 71 -32.25 -10.42 0.26
CA GLN A 71 -31.41 -10.25 1.44
C GLN A 71 -30.23 -11.23 1.46
N ARG A 72 -30.47 -12.49 1.07
CA ARG A 72 -29.44 -13.54 1.06
C ARG A 72 -28.50 -13.46 -0.12
N VAL A 73 -29.02 -13.11 -1.31
CA VAL A 73 -28.19 -12.88 -2.48
C VAL A 73 -27.27 -11.68 -2.25
N GLN A 74 -27.81 -10.59 -1.70
CA GLN A 74 -27.04 -9.39 -1.37
C GLN A 74 -26.05 -9.62 -0.22
N ALA A 75 -26.35 -10.48 0.75
CA ALA A 75 -25.39 -10.87 1.77
C ALA A 75 -24.19 -11.67 1.20
N ALA A 76 -24.37 -12.30 0.03
CA ALA A 76 -23.33 -13.03 -0.68
C ALA A 76 -22.61 -12.18 -1.75
N ASP A 77 -22.87 -10.86 -1.83
CA ASP A 77 -22.28 -9.97 -2.85
C ASP A 77 -20.79 -9.67 -2.64
N GLY A 78 -20.19 -10.23 -1.58
CA GLY A 78 -18.77 -10.13 -1.28
C GLY A 78 -18.35 -8.85 -0.56
N ARG A 79 -19.31 -7.96 -0.22
CA ARG A 79 -19.02 -6.75 0.57
C ARG A 79 -18.96 -7.08 2.06
N PRO A 80 -18.02 -6.48 2.82
CA PRO A 80 -17.93 -6.72 4.25
C PRO A 80 -19.12 -6.09 5.00
N GLY A 81 -19.46 -6.66 6.15
CA GLY A 81 -20.44 -6.05 7.06
C GLY A 81 -19.96 -4.69 7.57
N LYS A 82 -20.86 -3.81 8.01
CA LYS A 82 -20.50 -2.44 8.45
C LYS A 82 -19.41 -2.36 9.52
N ASP A 83 -19.41 -3.29 10.46
CA ASP A 83 -18.43 -3.31 11.55
C ASP A 83 -17.06 -3.82 11.07
N GLU A 84 -17.06 -4.79 10.15
CA GLU A 84 -15.85 -5.28 9.48
C GLU A 84 -15.27 -4.21 8.53
N ALA A 85 -16.13 -3.54 7.77
CA ALA A 85 -15.78 -2.40 6.91
C ALA A 85 -15.12 -1.28 7.72
N TRP A 86 -15.65 -0.97 8.91
CA TRP A 86 -15.03 -0.01 9.82
C TRP A 86 -13.66 -0.48 10.31
N ALA A 87 -13.51 -1.77 10.66
CA ALA A 87 -12.22 -2.31 11.07
C ALA A 87 -11.16 -2.21 9.96
N ILE A 88 -11.54 -2.51 8.71
CA ILE A 88 -10.68 -2.32 7.51
C ILE A 88 -10.32 -0.84 7.36
N ALA A 89 -11.30 0.06 7.48
CA ALA A 89 -11.09 1.49 7.36
C ALA A 89 -10.10 2.02 8.41
N MET A 90 -10.16 1.53 9.65
CA MET A 90 -9.22 1.95 10.71
C MET A 90 -7.78 1.55 10.44
N THR A 91 -7.53 0.47 9.70
CA THR A 91 -6.17 0.10 9.29
C THR A 91 -5.56 1.13 8.34
N THR A 92 -6.37 1.87 7.57
CA THR A 92 -5.87 2.88 6.62
C THR A 92 -5.28 4.13 7.29
N ASN A 93 -5.47 4.30 8.60
CA ASN A 93 -4.92 5.45 9.33
C ASN A 93 -3.41 5.33 9.57
N ASP A 94 -2.83 4.13 9.40
CA ASP A 94 -1.39 3.90 9.44
C ASP A 94 -0.85 3.79 8.01
N GLU A 95 -0.01 4.74 7.59
CA GLU A 95 0.58 4.79 6.25
C GLU A 95 1.57 3.64 5.98
N PHE A 96 2.07 2.98 7.03
CA PHE A 96 2.90 1.78 6.88
C PHE A 96 2.06 0.56 6.48
N GLU A 97 0.76 0.56 6.80
CA GLU A 97 -0.12 -0.56 6.51
C GLU A 97 -0.58 -0.58 5.05
N THR A 98 -0.55 -1.77 4.47
CA THR A 98 -1.21 -2.03 3.19
C THR A 98 -2.62 -2.54 3.48
N VAL A 99 -3.63 -1.93 2.88
CA VAL A 99 -5.03 -2.26 3.16
C VAL A 99 -5.73 -2.67 1.88
N VAL A 100 -6.48 -3.76 1.93
CA VAL A 100 -7.37 -4.19 0.84
C VAL A 100 -8.79 -3.81 1.22
N LEU A 101 -9.38 -2.87 0.46
CA LEU A 101 -10.67 -2.26 0.75
C LEU A 101 -11.51 -2.14 -0.53
N THR A 102 -12.78 -1.78 -0.37
CA THR A 102 -13.70 -1.52 -1.49
C THR A 102 -13.89 -0.03 -1.72
N ASP A 103 -14.44 0.34 -2.89
CA ASP A 103 -14.80 1.72 -3.24
C ASP A 103 -15.68 2.36 -2.16
N GLU A 104 -16.67 1.62 -1.67
CA GLU A 104 -17.64 2.10 -0.68
C GLU A 104 -16.97 2.39 0.67
N ILE A 105 -16.00 1.56 1.09
CA ILE A 105 -15.21 1.81 2.30
C ILE A 105 -14.40 3.10 2.15
N GLN A 106 -13.74 3.29 1.01
CA GLN A 106 -12.91 4.47 0.76
C GLN A 106 -13.73 5.76 0.79
N LEU A 107 -14.88 5.76 0.11
CA LEU A 107 -15.80 6.90 0.07
C LEU A 107 -16.44 7.18 1.44
N ALA A 108 -16.83 6.14 2.18
CA ALA A 108 -17.38 6.29 3.53
C ALA A 108 -16.34 6.84 4.51
N LEU A 109 -15.08 6.42 4.38
CA LEU A 109 -13.98 6.94 5.19
C LEU A 109 -13.76 8.43 4.94
N ALA A 110 -13.85 8.90 3.69
CA ALA A 110 -13.73 10.32 3.37
C ALA A 110 -14.79 11.17 4.10
N ALA A 111 -16.02 10.66 4.25
CA ALA A 111 -17.07 11.33 4.99
C ALA A 111 -16.82 11.36 6.51
N ALA A 112 -16.18 10.34 7.07
CA ALA A 112 -15.88 10.25 8.50
C ALA A 112 -14.58 10.97 8.89
N LYS A 113 -13.69 11.23 7.94
CA LYS A 113 -12.32 11.74 8.18
C LYS A 113 -12.27 13.06 8.96
N PRO A 114 -13.08 14.09 8.69
CA PRO A 114 -13.05 15.34 9.46
C PRO A 114 -13.35 15.14 10.95
N ILE A 115 -14.26 14.20 11.28
CA ILE A 115 -14.65 13.90 12.65
C ILE A 115 -13.55 13.06 13.33
N LEU A 116 -12.94 12.13 12.59
CA LEU A 116 -11.84 11.32 13.07
C LEU A 116 -10.59 12.16 13.37
N ASP A 117 -10.27 13.11 12.48
CA ASP A 117 -9.15 14.03 12.62
C ASP A 117 -9.37 14.99 13.82
N ALA A 118 -10.63 15.28 14.18
CA ALA A 118 -10.99 15.99 15.41
C ALA A 118 -10.89 15.12 16.69
N GLY A 119 -10.57 13.83 16.57
CA GLY A 119 -10.36 12.89 17.68
C GLY A 119 -11.62 12.17 18.18
N ASP A 120 -12.81 12.45 17.63
CA ASP A 120 -14.04 11.76 18.00
C ASP A 120 -14.22 10.45 17.21
N LYS A 121 -13.67 9.37 17.76
CA LYS A 121 -13.75 8.03 17.16
C LYS A 121 -15.18 7.47 17.08
N VAL A 122 -16.04 7.84 18.03
CA VAL A 122 -17.42 7.32 18.07
C VAL A 122 -18.27 8.04 17.03
N GLY A 123 -18.18 9.37 16.98
CA GLY A 123 -18.82 10.18 15.95
C GLY A 123 -18.35 9.80 14.55
N ALA A 124 -17.04 9.59 14.37
CA ALA A 124 -16.48 9.14 13.10
C ALA A 124 -17.03 7.77 12.67
N ARG A 125 -17.13 6.81 13.60
CA ARG A 125 -17.72 5.49 13.33
C ARG A 125 -19.18 5.61 12.91
N MET A 126 -19.96 6.46 13.58
CA MET A 126 -21.37 6.66 13.25
C MET A 126 -21.53 7.29 11.85
N ALA A 127 -20.74 8.31 11.53
CA ALA A 127 -20.72 8.93 10.21
C ALA A 127 -20.29 7.95 9.12
N PHE A 128 -19.27 7.14 9.39
CA PHE A 128 -18.79 6.09 8.48
C PHE A 128 -19.89 5.07 8.19
N ILE A 129 -20.52 4.50 9.23
CA ILE A 129 -21.53 3.45 9.05
C ILE A 129 -22.71 3.98 8.24
N GLY A 130 -23.20 5.18 8.55
CA GLY A 130 -24.30 5.79 7.80
C GLY A 130 -23.95 6.06 6.33
N ALA A 131 -22.72 6.50 6.05
CA ALA A 131 -22.24 6.70 4.68
C ALA A 131 -22.06 5.35 3.94
N TYR A 132 -21.47 4.36 4.60
CA TYR A 132 -21.21 3.04 4.04
C TYR A 132 -22.50 2.30 3.68
N GLU A 133 -23.46 2.21 4.61
CA GLU A 133 -24.74 1.54 4.36
C GLU A 133 -25.49 2.18 3.18
N ARG A 134 -25.47 3.51 3.07
CA ARG A 134 -26.05 4.24 1.93
C ARG A 134 -25.33 3.95 0.61
N LEU A 135 -24.00 3.95 0.60
CA LEU A 135 -23.19 3.67 -0.59
C LEU A 135 -23.36 2.23 -1.07
N VAL A 136 -23.44 1.27 -0.14
CA VAL A 136 -23.73 -0.14 -0.45
C VAL A 136 -25.14 -0.30 -1.00
N GLY A 137 -26.13 0.40 -0.43
CA GLY A 137 -27.50 0.45 -0.96
C GLY A 137 -27.52 0.91 -2.41
N GLN A 138 -26.92 2.07 -2.70
CA GLN A 138 -26.82 2.62 -4.05
C GLN A 138 -26.11 1.65 -5.01
N ALA A 139 -24.98 1.06 -4.59
CA ALA A 139 -24.24 0.14 -5.44
C ALA A 139 -25.06 -1.13 -5.77
N ARG A 140 -25.95 -1.57 -4.87
CA ARG A 140 -26.85 -2.70 -5.11
C ARG A 140 -28.01 -2.33 -6.02
N GLU A 141 -28.57 -1.14 -5.88
CA GLU A 141 -29.58 -0.60 -6.80
C GLU A 141 -29.03 -0.48 -8.22
N ASP A 142 -27.79 0.00 -8.35
CA ASP A 142 -27.10 0.15 -9.63
C ASP A 142 -26.54 -1.18 -10.17
N THR A 143 -26.75 -2.30 -9.47
CA THR A 143 -26.19 -3.62 -9.82
C THR A 143 -24.65 -3.59 -10.00
N LYS A 144 -23.97 -2.70 -9.29
CA LYS A 144 -22.52 -2.56 -9.35
C LYS A 144 -21.86 -3.71 -8.59
N GLN A 145 -21.04 -4.49 -9.29
CA GLN A 145 -20.22 -5.54 -8.67
C GLN A 145 -19.24 -4.95 -7.65
N VAL A 146 -18.96 -5.70 -6.59
CA VAL A 146 -17.96 -5.28 -5.60
C VAL A 146 -16.58 -5.16 -6.25
N SER A 147 -15.95 -4.00 -6.04
CA SER A 147 -14.59 -3.74 -6.51
C SER A 147 -13.67 -3.73 -5.30
N TRP A 148 -12.76 -4.70 -5.23
CA TRP A 148 -11.69 -4.76 -4.23
C TRP A 148 -10.38 -4.25 -4.84
N HIS A 149 -9.72 -3.34 -4.13
CA HIS A 149 -8.42 -2.79 -4.51
C HIS A 149 -7.47 -2.71 -3.32
N VAL A 150 -6.18 -2.66 -3.65
CA VAL A 150 -5.09 -2.63 -2.68
C VAL A 150 -4.59 -1.18 -2.57
N SER A 151 -4.71 -0.60 -1.40
CA SER A 151 -4.01 0.64 -1.03
C SER A 151 -2.66 0.26 -0.46
N VAL A 152 -1.59 0.70 -1.13
CA VAL A 152 -0.22 0.29 -0.84
C VAL A 152 0.36 1.13 0.30
N GLY A 153 0.80 0.45 1.37
CA GLY A 153 1.54 1.07 2.47
C GLY A 153 3.06 1.01 2.26
N PHE A 154 3.80 1.72 3.11
CA PHE A 154 5.27 1.83 3.01
C PHE A 154 6.03 0.55 3.37
N ASP A 155 5.50 -0.31 4.25
CA ASP A 155 6.21 -1.51 4.70
C ASP A 155 6.02 -2.69 3.72
N ALA A 156 7.12 -3.18 3.14
CA ALA A 156 7.11 -4.29 2.17
C ALA A 156 6.70 -5.65 2.76
N ASN A 157 7.03 -5.91 4.03
CA ASN A 157 6.65 -7.14 4.70
C ASN A 157 5.15 -7.13 5.02
N ARG A 158 4.65 -6.02 5.57
CA ARG A 158 3.20 -5.86 5.86
C ARG A 158 2.38 -5.88 4.58
N ARG A 159 2.89 -5.33 3.48
CA ARG A 159 2.30 -5.44 2.14
C ARG A 159 2.09 -6.87 1.70
N THR A 160 3.13 -7.70 1.79
CA THR A 160 3.05 -9.12 1.42
C THR A 160 2.01 -9.86 2.27
N GLN A 161 1.98 -9.58 3.57
CA GLN A 161 1.01 -10.17 4.49
C GLN A 161 -0.44 -9.76 4.17
N ALA A 162 -0.68 -8.47 3.93
CA ALA A 162 -2.01 -7.95 3.61
C ALA A 162 -2.57 -8.54 2.30
N ILE A 163 -1.75 -8.59 1.25
CA ILE A 163 -2.13 -9.17 -0.05
C ILE A 163 -2.41 -10.67 0.10
N THR A 164 -1.55 -11.41 0.82
CA THR A 164 -1.73 -12.85 1.06
C THR A 164 -3.04 -13.12 1.81
N LYS A 165 -3.32 -12.33 2.85
CA LYS A 165 -4.57 -12.43 3.62
C LYS A 165 -5.80 -12.12 2.76
N ALA A 166 -5.73 -11.15 1.88
CA ALA A 166 -6.83 -10.80 0.98
C ALA A 166 -7.16 -11.92 -0.02
N VAL A 167 -6.15 -12.66 -0.51
CA VAL A 167 -6.36 -13.86 -1.33
C VAL A 167 -7.03 -14.98 -0.52
N GLN A 168 -6.56 -15.23 0.70
CA GLN A 168 -7.16 -16.24 1.59
C GLN A 168 -8.62 -15.95 1.90
N MET A 169 -8.96 -14.67 2.07
CA MET A 169 -10.33 -14.19 2.27
C MET A 169 -11.15 -14.07 0.97
N GLN A 170 -10.60 -14.49 -0.18
CA GLN A 170 -11.23 -14.41 -1.50
C GLN A 170 -11.68 -13.00 -1.90
N ARG A 171 -11.04 -11.96 -1.33
CA ARG A 171 -11.32 -10.55 -1.66
C ARG A 171 -10.67 -10.15 -2.98
N ILE A 172 -9.52 -10.74 -3.30
CA ILE A 172 -8.84 -10.55 -4.58
C ILE A 172 -8.45 -11.91 -5.18
N PRO A 173 -8.46 -12.07 -6.52
CA PRO A 173 -7.97 -13.27 -7.19
C PRO A 173 -6.46 -13.48 -7.00
N GLN A 174 -6.01 -14.74 -7.06
CA GLN A 174 -4.60 -15.09 -6.89
C GLN A 174 -3.72 -14.47 -7.97
N GLU A 175 -4.19 -14.41 -9.22
CA GLU A 175 -3.45 -13.83 -10.34
C GLU A 175 -3.21 -12.33 -10.10
N ARG A 176 -4.23 -11.62 -9.62
CA ARG A 176 -4.14 -10.18 -9.32
C ARG A 176 -3.21 -9.92 -8.13
N ALA A 177 -3.21 -10.79 -7.13
CA ALA A 177 -2.29 -10.72 -6.01
C ALA A 177 -0.82 -10.91 -6.45
N GLN A 178 -0.56 -11.85 -7.35
CA GLN A 178 0.78 -12.05 -7.92
C GLN A 178 1.27 -10.82 -8.68
N GLN A 179 0.39 -10.15 -9.43
CA GLN A 179 0.71 -8.88 -10.09
C GLN A 179 1.10 -7.80 -9.08
N TYR A 180 0.29 -7.60 -8.03
CA TYR A 180 0.64 -6.65 -6.98
C TYR A 180 1.98 -6.98 -6.31
N LEU A 181 2.26 -8.25 -6.03
CA LEU A 181 3.53 -8.64 -5.41
C LEU A 181 4.74 -8.47 -6.35
N ALA A 182 4.56 -8.72 -7.65
CA ALA A 182 5.61 -8.53 -8.65
C ALA A 182 5.94 -7.05 -8.84
N ASP A 183 4.93 -6.22 -9.09
CA ASP A 183 5.08 -4.77 -9.34
C ASP A 183 5.64 -4.04 -8.12
N LEU A 184 5.31 -4.53 -6.92
CA LEU A 184 5.67 -3.91 -5.65
C LEU A 184 6.85 -4.60 -4.95
N SER A 185 7.50 -5.57 -5.61
CA SER A 185 8.72 -6.20 -5.12
C SER A 185 9.88 -5.21 -5.16
N VAL A 186 10.17 -4.60 -4.01
CA VAL A 186 11.43 -3.88 -3.83
C VAL A 186 12.51 -4.95 -3.69
N ALA A 187 13.48 -4.96 -4.60
CA ALA A 187 14.63 -5.84 -4.48
C ALA A 187 15.22 -5.70 -3.06
N PRO A 188 15.47 -6.80 -2.34
CA PRO A 188 15.93 -6.71 -0.96
C PRO A 188 17.24 -5.90 -0.91
N VAL A 189 17.38 -5.06 0.11
CA VAL A 189 18.60 -4.28 0.32
C VAL A 189 19.77 -5.25 0.39
N THR A 190 20.64 -5.18 -0.60
CA THR A 190 21.79 -6.08 -0.73
C THR A 190 22.78 -5.86 0.41
N GLU A 191 23.63 -6.85 0.68
CA GLU A 191 24.77 -6.73 1.60
C GLU A 191 25.63 -5.50 1.27
N ASP A 192 25.77 -5.23 -0.03
CA ASP A 192 26.51 -4.09 -0.57
C ASP A 192 25.81 -2.76 -0.29
N GLY A 193 24.47 -2.70 -0.41
CA GLY A 193 23.69 -1.53 -0.01
C GLY A 193 23.83 -1.23 1.49
N ARG A 194 23.78 -2.27 2.33
CA ARG A 194 24.05 -2.13 3.78
C ARG A 194 25.46 -1.62 4.06
N ALA A 195 26.46 -2.11 3.33
CA ALA A 195 27.84 -1.68 3.52
C ALA A 195 28.09 -0.21 3.16
N VAL A 196 27.37 0.34 2.18
CA VAL A 196 27.44 1.77 1.84
C VAL A 196 26.82 2.63 2.95
N VAL A 197 25.67 2.24 3.49
CA VAL A 197 25.04 2.96 4.62
C VAL A 197 25.91 2.90 5.87
N ALA A 198 26.50 1.74 6.17
CA ALA A 198 27.39 1.55 7.29
C ALA A 198 28.60 2.49 7.26
N LEU A 199 29.12 2.82 6.07
CA LEU A 199 30.18 3.82 5.91
C LEU A 199 29.73 5.24 6.31
N LEU A 200 28.47 5.59 6.03
CA LEU A 200 27.89 6.90 6.38
C LEU A 200 27.57 7.00 7.88
N THR A 201 27.12 5.89 8.48
CA THR A 201 26.71 5.84 9.90
C THR A 201 27.87 5.48 10.84
N GLY A 202 29.01 5.04 10.31
CA GLY A 202 30.15 4.57 11.10
C GLY A 202 29.99 3.16 11.66
N GLU A 203 29.00 2.40 11.18
CA GLU A 203 28.76 1.01 11.59
C GLU A 203 29.64 0.02 10.79
N VAL A 204 29.83 -1.19 11.33
CA VAL A 204 30.65 -2.23 10.68
C VAL A 204 29.76 -3.17 9.88
N ALA A 205 29.97 -3.24 8.56
CA ALA A 205 29.30 -4.18 7.66
C ALA A 205 30.31 -5.05 6.90
N ARG A 206 29.84 -6.20 6.37
CA ARG A 206 30.67 -7.14 5.57
C ARG A 206 30.32 -7.04 4.08
N PRO A 207 30.97 -6.15 3.31
CA PRO A 207 30.71 -6.00 1.88
C PRO A 207 31.12 -7.24 1.07
N SER A 208 30.52 -7.41 -0.11
CA SER A 208 30.93 -8.42 -1.08
C SER A 208 32.41 -8.23 -1.52
N PRO A 209 33.08 -9.29 -2.02
CA PRO A 209 34.46 -9.17 -2.49
C PRO A 209 34.66 -8.07 -3.56
N LYS A 210 33.70 -7.95 -4.49
CA LYS A 210 33.73 -6.96 -5.56
C LYS A 210 33.59 -5.52 -5.05
N LEU A 211 32.68 -5.28 -4.08
CA LEU A 211 32.53 -3.95 -3.49
C LEU A 211 33.75 -3.60 -2.62
N ARG A 212 34.30 -4.58 -1.89
CA ARG A 212 35.51 -4.39 -1.08
C ARG A 212 36.69 -3.92 -1.90
N GLU A 213 36.90 -4.50 -3.07
CA GLU A 213 37.96 -4.09 -4.00
C GLU A 213 37.78 -2.63 -4.45
N LYS A 214 36.56 -2.24 -4.81
CA LYS A 214 36.26 -0.83 -5.16
C LYS A 214 36.48 0.13 -3.99
N LEU A 215 36.05 -0.25 -2.78
CA LEU A 215 36.24 0.56 -1.58
C LEU A 215 37.73 0.69 -1.22
N ALA A 216 38.52 -0.36 -1.42
CA ALA A 216 39.98 -0.31 -1.27
C ALA A 216 40.60 0.68 -2.26
N ALA A 217 40.22 0.63 -3.53
CA ALA A 217 40.70 1.57 -4.54
C ALA A 217 40.36 3.04 -4.20
N VAL A 218 39.16 3.30 -3.68
CA VAL A 218 38.75 4.65 -3.22
C VAL A 218 39.58 5.08 -2.01
N LYS A 219 39.79 4.20 -1.03
CA LYS A 219 40.63 4.47 0.14
C LYS A 219 42.06 4.83 -0.27
N ASP A 220 42.64 4.05 -1.18
CA ASP A 220 44.02 4.27 -1.65
C ASP A 220 44.14 5.60 -2.40
N SER A 221 43.15 5.93 -3.22
CA SER A 221 43.07 7.23 -3.91
C SER A 221 42.97 8.39 -2.91
N MET A 222 42.17 8.26 -1.84
CA MET A 222 42.07 9.28 -0.80
C MET A 222 43.36 9.43 0.03
N LEU A 223 44.07 8.33 0.30
CA LEU A 223 45.36 8.37 0.98
C LEU A 223 46.44 9.04 0.13
N ALA A 224 46.50 8.71 -1.16
CA ALA A 224 47.40 9.36 -2.11
C ALA A 224 47.13 10.87 -2.21
N MET A 225 45.87 11.28 -2.29
CA MET A 225 45.49 12.70 -2.30
C MET A 225 45.88 13.42 -1.01
N ARG A 226 45.71 12.76 0.16
CA ARG A 226 46.15 13.32 1.45
C ARG A 226 47.66 13.47 1.54
N GLN A 227 48.42 12.50 1.04
CA GLN A 227 49.88 12.54 1.02
C GLN A 227 50.38 13.67 0.11
N ALA A 228 49.88 13.73 -1.13
CA ALA A 228 50.23 14.80 -2.07
C ALA A 228 49.92 16.20 -1.51
N SER A 229 48.74 16.37 -0.86
CA SER A 229 48.39 17.64 -0.22
C SER A 229 49.28 17.97 1.00
N ALA A 230 49.78 16.95 1.72
CA ALA A 230 50.70 17.16 2.84
C ALA A 230 52.10 17.55 2.35
N GLU A 231 52.57 16.96 1.25
CA GLU A 231 53.84 17.30 0.58
C GLU A 231 53.79 18.74 0.05
N GLU A 232 52.74 19.10 -0.68
CA GLU A 232 52.54 20.47 -1.20
C GLU A 232 52.53 21.50 -0.06
N LYS A 233 51.83 21.23 1.05
CA LYS A 233 51.85 22.10 2.24
C LYS A 233 53.23 22.20 2.87
N THR A 234 54.04 21.15 2.80
CA THR A 234 55.39 21.13 3.35
C THR A 234 56.33 21.94 2.47
N GLU A 235 56.25 21.79 1.15
CA GLU A 235 57.01 22.60 0.19
C GLU A 235 56.70 24.09 0.33
N LEU A 236 55.42 24.46 0.42
CA LEU A 236 55.00 25.84 0.65
C LEU A 236 55.56 26.41 1.96
N ARG A 237 55.62 25.61 3.03
CA ARG A 237 56.24 26.03 4.30
C ARG A 237 57.74 26.27 4.17
N ILE A 238 58.44 25.40 3.43
CA ILE A 238 59.89 25.54 3.19
C ILE A 238 60.16 26.81 2.37
N LEU A 239 59.40 27.04 1.29
CA LEU A 239 59.52 28.24 0.46
C LEU A 239 59.29 29.51 1.29
N ALA A 240 58.22 29.55 2.09
CA ALA A 240 57.94 30.70 2.96
C ALA A 240 59.04 30.94 4.01
N ALA A 241 59.64 29.88 4.56
CA ALA A 241 60.76 29.99 5.49
C ALA A 241 62.03 30.56 4.82
N ASN A 242 62.32 30.12 3.60
CA ASN A 242 63.45 30.62 2.81
C ASN A 242 63.27 32.09 2.43
N GLU A 243 62.08 32.48 1.97
CA GLU A 243 61.79 33.88 1.63
C GLU A 243 61.95 34.81 2.85
N LEU A 244 61.53 34.36 4.03
CA LEU A 244 61.71 35.10 5.28
C LEU A 244 63.20 35.21 5.66
N ALA A 245 63.97 34.14 5.48
CA ALA A 245 65.41 34.14 5.72
C ALA A 245 66.15 35.11 4.79
N ASP A 246 65.83 35.11 3.51
CA ASP A 246 66.40 36.03 2.51
C ASP A 246 66.07 37.49 2.84
N ARG A 247 64.82 37.76 3.23
CA ARG A 247 64.38 39.10 3.62
C ARG A 247 65.08 39.58 4.90
N ARG A 248 65.30 38.69 5.87
CA ARG A 248 66.09 38.98 7.07
C ARG A 248 67.55 39.30 6.73
N ALA A 249 68.17 38.53 5.84
CA ALA A 249 69.55 38.76 5.42
C ALA A 249 69.71 40.12 4.73
N LEU A 250 68.77 40.51 3.86
CA LEU A 250 68.76 41.82 3.21
C LEU A 250 68.67 42.97 4.23
N LEU A 251 67.79 42.86 5.23
CA LEU A 251 67.64 43.88 6.27
C LEU A 251 68.90 44.02 7.13
N ILE A 252 69.58 42.92 7.43
CA ILE A 252 70.85 42.94 8.17
C ILE A 252 71.93 43.67 7.36
N GLN A 253 72.06 43.37 6.05
CA GLN A 253 73.00 44.06 5.18
C GLN A 253 72.72 45.57 5.09
N GLN A 254 71.45 45.96 4.98
CA GLN A 254 71.06 47.38 4.97
C GLN A 254 71.42 48.07 6.30
N ALA A 255 71.21 47.41 7.44
CA ALA A 255 71.56 47.94 8.75
C ALA A 255 73.08 48.11 8.92
N GLU A 256 73.88 47.16 8.42
CA GLU A 256 75.35 47.26 8.42
C GLU A 256 75.85 48.39 7.53
N GLN A 257 75.27 48.57 6.33
CA GLN A 257 75.61 49.68 5.43
C GLN A 257 75.26 51.05 6.04
N LEU A 258 74.13 51.16 6.74
CA LEU A 258 73.74 52.38 7.45
C LEU A 258 74.71 52.70 8.60
N LYS A 259 75.11 51.70 9.38
CA LYS A 259 76.12 51.86 10.45
C LYS A 259 77.48 52.27 9.90
N ALA A 260 77.92 51.66 8.79
CA ALA A 260 79.16 52.04 8.12
C ALA A 260 79.13 53.47 7.58
N ARG A 261 77.98 53.92 7.05
CA ARG A 261 77.78 55.31 6.62
C ARG A 261 77.78 56.31 7.78
N SER A 262 77.21 55.96 8.93
CA SER A 262 77.23 56.82 10.13
C SER A 262 78.60 56.90 10.81
N ALA A 263 79.47 55.90 10.63
CA ALA A 263 80.83 55.89 11.18
C ALA A 263 81.87 56.62 10.30
N ALA A 264 81.47 57.03 9.09
CA ALA A 264 82.31 57.76 8.13
C ALA A 264 82.02 59.27 8.07
N GLN A 265 81.11 59.77 8.93
CA GLN A 265 80.84 61.19 9.19
C GLN A 265 81.44 61.61 10.53
#